data_AF-A0A1H2R1G5-F1
#
_entry.id   AF-A0A1H2R1G5-F1
#
_cell.length_a   1.000
_cell.length_b   1.000
_cell.length_c   1.000
_cell.angle_alpha   90.00
_cell.angle_beta   90.00
_cell.angle_gamma   90.00
#
_symmetry.space_group_name_H-M   'P 1'
#
loop_
_entity.id
_entity.type
_entity.pdbx_description
1 polymer ?
#
loop_
_entity_poly.entity_id
_entity_poly.type
_entity_poly.pdbx_seq_one_letter_code
_entity_poly.pdbx_strand_id
1 'polypeptide(L)' 'MSGSNIEQRALSLVNAFEKSGRTVASITIDGKKIELVLSIGQPIDEFDKIGMRHDKT' A
#
# COMPACT_ATOMS: atom_id res chain seq x y z
N MET A 1 -9.02 12.44 -27.95
CA MET A 1 -8.29 11.96 -26.76
C MET A 1 -9.21 12.06 -25.55
N SER A 2 -9.80 10.96 -25.11
CA SER A 2 -10.84 10.94 -24.06
C SER A 2 -10.59 9.87 -22.98
N GLY A 3 -9.32 9.52 -22.75
CA GLY A 3 -8.88 8.63 -21.66
C GLY A 3 -8.42 9.37 -20.38
N SER A 4 -8.23 10.70 -20.44
CA SER A 4 -7.37 11.38 -19.47
C SER A 4 -7.95 11.51 -18.06
N ASN A 5 -9.28 11.59 -17.88
CA ASN A 5 -9.84 11.99 -16.57
C ASN A 5 -9.77 10.84 -15.55
N ILE A 6 -10.09 9.61 -15.97
CA ILE A 6 -10.05 8.46 -15.05
C ILE A 6 -8.62 8.03 -14.75
N GLU A 7 -7.73 8.10 -15.74
CA GLU A 7 -6.30 7.84 -15.56
C GLU A 7 -5.65 8.88 -14.63
N GLN A 8 -5.99 10.16 -14.77
CA GLN A 8 -5.53 11.21 -13.86
C GLN A 8 -6.05 11.04 -12.44
N ARG A 9 -7.31 10.59 -12.28
CA ARG A 9 -7.88 10.25 -10.96
C ARG A 9 -7.17 9.05 -10.35
N ALA A 10 -6.96 8.01 -11.13
CA ALA A 10 -6.21 6.82 -10.74
C ALA A 10 -4.80 7.19 -10.26
N LEU A 11 -4.07 8.01 -11.02
CA LEU A 11 -2.75 8.50 -10.63
C LEU A 11 -2.79 9.35 -9.35
N SER A 12 -3.80 10.20 -9.20
CA SER A 12 -3.98 11.02 -8.00
C SER A 12 -4.20 10.16 -6.75
N LEU A 13 -4.96 9.08 -6.88
CA LEU A 13 -5.17 8.12 -5.79
C LEU A 13 -3.88 7.40 -5.41
N VAL A 14 -3.11 6.91 -6.38
CA VAL A 14 -1.79 6.28 -6.12
C VAL A 14 -0.90 7.23 -5.31
N ASN A 15 -0.77 8.48 -5.76
CA ASN A 15 0.02 9.49 -5.06
C ASN A 15 -0.47 9.76 -3.63
N ALA A 16 -1.78 9.73 -3.39
CA ALA A 16 -2.34 9.93 -2.06
C ALA A 16 -2.01 8.77 -1.11
N PHE A 17 -2.08 7.52 -1.59
CA PHE A 17 -1.74 6.34 -0.80
C PHE A 17 -0.24 6.29 -0.48
N GLU A 18 0.62 6.51 -1.46
CA GLU A 18 2.08 6.53 -1.27
C GLU A 18 2.51 7.62 -0.28
N LYS A 19 1.94 8.83 -0.39
CA LYS A 19 2.17 9.91 0.59
C LYS A 19 1.70 9.56 2.01
N SER A 20 0.74 8.65 2.15
CA SER A 20 0.27 8.15 3.45
C SER A 20 1.13 7.01 4.01
N GLY A 21 2.22 6.64 3.34
CA GLY A 21 3.08 5.51 3.73
C GLY A 21 2.50 4.14 3.38
N ARG A 22 1.49 4.09 2.51
CA ARG A 22 0.88 2.85 2.02
C ARG A 22 1.30 2.63 0.58
N THR A 23 2.15 1.64 0.37
CA THR A 23 2.64 1.30 -0.97
C THR A 23 1.53 0.65 -1.80
N VAL A 24 1.37 1.07 -3.04
CA VAL A 24 0.43 0.49 -4.02
C VAL A 24 1.17 -0.58 -4.83
N ALA A 25 0.69 -1.82 -4.79
CA ALA A 25 1.23 -2.95 -5.54
C ALA A 25 0.78 -2.93 -7.01
N SER A 26 -0.51 -2.64 -7.25
CA SER A 26 -1.07 -2.59 -8.59
C SER A 26 -2.30 -1.70 -8.66
N ILE A 27 -2.60 -1.25 -9.88
CA ILE A 27 -3.80 -0.49 -10.19
C ILE A 27 -4.48 -1.09 -11.43
N THR A 28 -5.80 -1.17 -11.41
CA THR A 28 -6.61 -1.65 -12.53
C THR A 28 -7.78 -0.71 -12.75
N ILE A 29 -8.03 -0.37 -14.02
CA ILE A 29 -9.14 0.49 -14.43
C ILE A 29 -10.06 -0.35 -15.31
N ASP A 30 -11.30 -0.54 -14.87
CA ASP A 30 -12.36 -1.23 -15.62
C ASP A 30 -13.54 -0.27 -15.84
N GLY A 31 -13.58 0.35 -17.01
CA GLY A 31 -14.58 1.35 -17.38
C GLY A 31 -14.58 2.57 -16.45
N LYS A 32 -15.45 2.58 -15.43
CA LYS A 32 -15.56 3.63 -14.41
C LYS A 32 -15.05 3.20 -13.03
N LYS A 33 -14.62 1.94 -12.89
CA LYS A 33 -14.14 1.34 -11.66
C LYS A 33 -12.61 1.45 -11.61
N ILE A 34 -12.08 1.87 -10.47
CA ILE A 34 -10.64 1.88 -10.18
C ILE A 34 -10.43 0.92 -9.00
N GLU A 35 -9.58 -0.08 -9.19
CA GLU A 35 -9.13 -0.99 -8.15
C GLU A 35 -7.66 -0.74 -7.83
N LEU A 36 -7.34 -0.63 -6.54
CA LEU A 36 -5.99 -0.43 -6.01
C LEU A 36 -5.68 -1.60 -5.09
N VAL A 37 -4.58 -2.31 -5.37
CA VAL A 37 -4.04 -3.32 -4.48
C VAL A 37 -2.93 -2.67 -3.69
N LEU A 38 -3.03 -2.65 -2.37
CA LEU A 38 -1.97 -2.14 -1.49
C LEU A 38 -0.99 -3.26 -1.18
N SER A 39 0.31 -2.97 -1.26
CA SER A 39 1.35 -3.82 -0.72
C SER A 39 1.18 -3.84 0.79
N ILE A 40 0.84 -4.99 1.34
CA ILE A 40 0.96 -5.23 2.76
C ILE A 40 2.46 -5.38 3.00
N GLY A 41 3.11 -4.32 3.49
CA GLY A 41 4.44 -4.49 4.09
C GLY A 41 4.32 -5.58 5.15
N GLN A 42 5.32 -6.46 5.25
CA GLN A 42 5.36 -7.44 6.34
C GLN A 42 5.06 -6.67 7.63
N PRO A 43 4.08 -7.11 8.45
CA PRO A 43 3.92 -6.51 9.77
C PRO A 43 5.29 -6.64 10.42
N ILE A 44 5.95 -5.50 10.63
CA ILE A 44 7.18 -5.48 11.42
C ILE A 44 6.70 -5.99 12.76
N ASP A 45 7.12 -7.21 13.10
CA ASP A 45 6.83 -7.80 14.39
C ASP A 45 7.48 -6.88 15.42
N GLU A 46 6.65 -6.05 16.07
CA GLU A 46 7.09 -5.11 17.09
C GLU A 46 7.74 -5.84 18.28
N PHE A 47 7.55 -7.17 18.39
CA PHE A 47 8.14 -8.05 19.39
C PHE A 47 9.48 -8.65 18.98
N ASP A 48 9.91 -8.53 17.71
CA ASP A 48 11.22 -9.02 17.24
C ASP A 48 12.39 -8.23 17.89
N LYS A 49 12.08 -7.06 18.48
CA LYS A 49 13.02 -6.24 19.27
C LYS A 49 13.04 -6.57 20.75
N ILE A 50 12.07 -7.32 21.27
CA ILE A 50 12.05 -7.70 22.68
C ILE A 50 12.74 -9.06 22.79
N GLY A 51 14.06 -9.02 22.96
CA GLY A 51 14.82 -10.19 23.35
C GLY A 51 14.34 -10.69 24.71
N MET A 52 13.37 -11.60 24.72
CA MET A 52 12.89 -12.32 25.90
C MET A 52 13.95 -13.36 26.34
N ARG A 53 15.15 -12.88 26.69
CA ARG A 53 16.16 -13.69 27.38
C ARG A 53 15.75 -13.82 28.84
N HIS A 54 14.96 -14.84 29.14
CA HIS A 54 14.96 -15.42 30.47
C HIS A 54 16.11 -16.43 30.53
N ASP A 55 17.32 -15.93 30.78
CA ASP A 55 18.41 -16.78 31.25
C ASP A 55 18.02 -17.29 32.65
N LYS A 56 17.32 -18.42 32.66
CA LYS A 56 17.11 -19.28 33.83
C LYS A 56 17.55 -20.68 33.45
N THR A 57 18.82 -20.97 33.70
CA THR A 57 19.25 -22.21 34.36
C THR A 57 20.57 -21.97 35.06
#